data_AF-A0A918PXY2-F1
#
_entry.id   AF-A0A918PXY2-F1
#
_cell.length_a   1.000
_cell.length_b   1.000
_cell.length_c   1.000
_cell.angle_alpha   90.00
_cell.angle_beta   90.00
_cell.angle_gamma   90.00
#
_symmetry.space_group_name_H-M   'P 1'
#
loop_
_entity.id
_entity.type
_entity.pdbx_description
1 polymer ?
#
loop_
_entity_poly.entity_id
_entity_poly.type
_entity_poly.pdbx_seq_one_letter_code
_entity_poly.pdbx_strand_id
1 'polypeptide(L)'
;MDVTLHLAQRPEADELLGRSPLAALVGMLLDQQIPMEWAFAGPYTIAERLGSDDLDAHEIAGYDPEAFTELLSRKPAVHRYPGSMAMGVPPAP
;
A
#
# COMPACT_ATOMS: atom_id res chain seq x y z
N MET A 1 -4.71 23.26 -1.23
CA MET A 1 -5.89 23.00 -0.38
C MET A 1 -5.45 21.97 0.63
N ASP A 2 -5.55 22.29 1.92
CA ASP A 2 -5.24 21.38 3.01
C ASP A 2 -6.50 20.56 3.29
N VAL A 3 -6.67 19.45 2.56
CA VAL A 3 -7.82 18.55 2.69
C VAL A 3 -7.33 17.30 3.37
N THR A 4 -7.79 17.08 4.61
CA THR A 4 -7.55 15.82 5.32
C THR A 4 -8.37 14.71 4.66
N LEU A 5 -7.68 13.68 4.19
CA LEU A 5 -8.33 12.48 3.64
C LEU A 5 -8.82 11.60 4.79
N HIS A 6 -9.91 10.85 4.56
CA HIS A 6 -10.47 9.90 5.51
C HIS A 6 -10.88 8.62 4.77
N LEU A 7 -9.92 7.99 4.10
CA LEU A 7 -10.15 6.80 3.28
C LEU A 7 -9.80 5.53 4.04
N ALA A 8 -8.69 5.53 4.78
CA ALA A 8 -8.19 4.36 5.50
C ALA A 8 -8.88 4.13 6.86
N GLN A 9 -9.60 5.14 7.37
CA GLN A 9 -10.16 5.15 8.73
C GLN A 9 -9.08 4.95 9.82
N ARG A 10 -7.85 5.35 9.51
CA ARG A 10 -6.68 5.28 10.39
C ARG A 10 -5.88 6.57 10.23
N PRO A 11 -5.79 7.42 11.27
CA PRO A 11 -5.21 8.77 11.16
C PRO A 11 -3.83 8.82 10.50
N GLU A 12 -2.94 7.88 10.85
CA GLU A 12 -1.56 7.85 10.34
C GLU A 12 -1.50 7.46 8.85
N ALA A 13 -2.39 6.57 8.42
CA ALA A 13 -2.51 6.21 7.00
C ALA A 13 -3.16 7.34 6.20
N ASP A 14 -4.19 7.98 6.75
CA ASP A 14 -4.86 9.13 6.15
C ASP A 14 -3.93 10.35 6.01
N GLU A 15 -3.05 10.58 6.98
CA GLU A 15 -1.99 11.59 6.89
C GLU A 15 -1.00 11.30 5.77
N LEU A 16 -0.53 10.04 5.67
CA LEU A 16 0.34 9.62 4.56
C LEU A 16 -0.32 9.83 3.20
N LEU A 17 -1.58 9.40 3.05
CA LEU A 17 -2.34 9.56 1.82
C LEU A 17 -2.51 11.05 1.44
N GLY A 18 -2.67 11.93 2.42
CA GLY A 18 -2.82 13.37 2.20
C GLY A 18 -1.54 14.05 1.72
N ARG A 19 -0.36 13.56 2.13
CA ARG A 19 0.94 14.17 1.80
C ARG A 19 1.70 13.48 0.65
N SER A 20 1.39 12.23 0.33
CA SER A 20 2.13 11.41 -0.64
C SER A 20 1.27 11.00 -1.84
N PRO A 21 1.47 11.62 -3.02
CA PRO A 21 0.80 11.20 -4.25
C PRO A 21 1.06 9.74 -4.62
N LEU A 22 2.26 9.22 -4.32
CA LEU A 22 2.60 7.82 -4.57
C LEU A 22 1.77 6.90 -3.65
N ALA A 23 1.65 7.22 -2.37
CA ALA A 23 0.82 6.45 -1.44
C ALA A 23 -0.64 6.40 -1.90
N ALA A 24 -1.19 7.52 -2.38
CA ALA A 24 -2.55 7.56 -2.92
C ALA A 24 -2.73 6.66 -4.15
N LEU A 25 -1.77 6.66 -5.09
CA LEU A 25 -1.78 5.78 -6.27
C LEU A 25 -1.65 4.31 -5.90
N VAL A 26 -0.79 3.96 -4.93
CA VAL A 26 -0.67 2.59 -4.43
C VAL A 26 -1.97 2.16 -3.74
N GLY A 27 -2.63 3.03 -2.99
CA GLY A 27 -3.96 2.77 -2.43
C GLY A 27 -4.98 2.40 -3.51
N MET A 28 -5.02 3.15 -4.61
CA MET A 28 -5.90 2.85 -5.77
C MET A 28 -5.54 1.53 -6.45
N LEU A 29 -4.25 1.20 -6.57
CA LEU A 29 -3.80 -0.08 -7.11
C LEU A 29 -4.26 -1.26 -6.24
N LEU A 30 -4.23 -1.08 -4.91
CA LEU A 30 -4.63 -2.10 -3.93
C LEU A 30 -6.15 -2.23 -3.76
N ASP A 31 -6.94 -1.27 -4.25
CA ASP A 31 -8.41 -1.24 -4.11
C ASP A 31 -9.09 -2.22 -5.08
N GLN A 32 -8.71 -3.49 -4.99
CA GLN A 32 -9.17 -4.55 -5.87
C GLN A 32 -9.78 -5.67 -5.05
N GLN A 33 -11.11 -5.67 -5.00
CA GLN A 33 -11.89 -6.74 -4.39
C GLN A 33 -11.64 -6.92 -2.87
N ILE A 34 -11.24 -5.85 -2.18
CA ILE A 34 -11.25 -5.72 -0.71
C ILE A 34 -12.00 -4.44 -0.33
N PRO A 35 -12.41 -4.26 0.94
CA PRO A 35 -12.93 -2.98 1.41
C PRO A 35 -11.92 -1.84 1.19
N MET A 36 -12.43 -0.68 0.80
CA MET A 36 -11.64 0.51 0.48
C MET A 36 -10.74 0.91 1.66
N GLU A 37 -11.26 0.83 2.89
CA GLU A 37 -10.52 1.20 4.10
C GLU A 37 -9.27 0.34 4.30
N TRP A 38 -9.37 -0.96 3.96
CA TRP A 38 -8.23 -1.86 4.00
C TRP A 38 -7.23 -1.53 2.88
N ALA A 39 -7.71 -1.31 1.65
CA ALA A 39 -6.85 -0.98 0.51
C ALA A 39 -6.02 0.28 0.77
N PHE A 40 -6.68 1.35 1.23
CA PHE A 40 -6.05 2.63 1.51
C PHE A 40 -5.22 2.64 2.80
N ALA A 41 -5.40 1.66 3.70
CA ALA A 41 -4.44 1.42 4.80
C ALA A 41 -3.16 0.69 4.33
N GLY A 42 -3.17 0.10 3.15
CA GLY A 42 -2.07 -0.68 2.57
C GLY A 42 -0.75 0.10 2.41
N PRO A 43 -0.74 1.29 1.79
CA PRO A 43 0.48 2.09 1.61
C PRO A 43 1.23 2.36 2.92
N TYR A 44 0.53 2.75 3.97
CA TYR A 44 1.13 2.97 5.29
C TYR A 44 1.73 1.68 5.86
N THR A 45 1.04 0.56 5.70
CA THR A 45 1.54 -0.75 6.17
C THR A 45 2.81 -1.17 5.42
N ILE A 46 2.92 -0.82 4.14
CA ILE A 46 4.14 -1.04 3.35
C ILE A 46 5.27 -0.14 3.86
N ALA A 47 5.01 1.16 4.06
CA ALA A 47 5.99 2.11 4.58
C ALA A 47 6.55 1.67 5.96
N GLU A 48 5.68 1.28 6.89
CA GLU A 48 6.09 0.75 8.19
C GLU A 48 6.99 -0.49 8.08
N ARG A 49 6.69 -1.39 7.14
CA ARG A 49 7.48 -2.62 6.93
C ARG A 49 8.83 -2.36 6.26
N LEU A 50 8.92 -1.30 5.46
CA LEU A 50 10.17 -0.80 4.88
C LEU A 50 10.96 0.05 5.89
N GLY A 51 10.37 0.42 7.02
CA GLY A 51 10.99 1.28 8.02
C GLY A 51 11.08 2.76 7.58
N SER A 52 10.17 3.18 6.70
CA SER A 52 10.08 4.53 6.15
C SER A 52 8.79 5.21 6.60
N ASP A 53 8.76 6.55 6.55
CA ASP A 53 7.55 7.34 6.80
C ASP A 53 6.75 7.63 5.52
N ASP A 54 7.33 7.38 4.34
CA ASP A 54 6.70 7.50 3.02
C ASP A 54 7.10 6.33 2.10
N LEU A 55 6.47 6.21 0.94
CA LEU A 55 6.87 5.29 -0.13
C LEU A 55 7.84 5.99 -1.08
N ASP A 56 8.89 5.27 -1.48
CA ASP A 56 9.79 5.68 -2.55
C ASP A 56 9.69 4.71 -3.73
N ALA A 57 9.43 5.26 -4.92
CA ALA A 57 9.24 4.44 -6.12
C ALA A 57 10.53 3.73 -6.58
N HIS A 58 11.69 4.35 -6.36
CA HIS A 58 12.98 3.74 -6.71
C HIS A 58 13.34 2.61 -5.76
N GLU A 59 13.06 2.78 -4.47
CA GLU A 59 13.24 1.74 -3.46
C GLU A 59 12.34 0.53 -3.75
N ILE A 60 11.04 0.76 -3.99
CA ILE A 60 10.10 -0.32 -4.30
C ILE A 60 10.49 -1.03 -5.61
N ALA A 61 10.83 -0.28 -6.67
CA ALA A 61 11.21 -0.85 -7.95
C ALA A 61 12.57 -1.58 -7.91
N GLY A 62 13.45 -1.21 -6.97
CA GLY A 62 14.74 -1.85 -6.74
C GLY A 62 14.68 -3.02 -5.75
N TYR A 63 13.53 -3.27 -5.12
CA TYR A 63 13.35 -4.33 -4.14
C TYR A 63 13.35 -5.70 -4.83
N ASP A 64 13.90 -6.71 -4.16
CA ASP A 64 13.82 -8.10 -4.62
C ASP A 64 12.34 -8.56 -4.70
N PRO A 65 11.82 -9.02 -5.85
CA PRO A 65 10.39 -9.29 -6.01
C PRO A 65 9.83 -10.34 -5.03
N GLU A 66 10.59 -11.38 -4.75
CA GLU A 66 10.24 -12.43 -3.80
C GLU A 66 10.21 -11.88 -2.37
N ALA A 67 11.22 -11.11 -1.97
CA ALA A 67 11.26 -10.46 -0.67
C ALA A 67 10.14 -9.42 -0.50
N PHE A 68 9.79 -8.69 -1.57
CA PHE A 68 8.67 -7.73 -1.54
C PHE A 68 7.33 -8.45 -1.39
N THR A 69 7.17 -9.57 -2.10
CA THR A 69 6.00 -10.43 -1.96
C THR A 69 5.87 -10.97 -0.53
N GLU A 70 6.97 -11.43 0.07
CA GLU A 70 6.99 -11.86 1.47
C GLU A 70 6.60 -10.70 2.40
N LEU A 71 7.19 -9.52 2.18
CA LEU A 71 6.89 -8.30 2.93
C LEU A 71 5.40 -7.97 2.89
N LEU A 72 4.74 -8.01 1.73
CA LEU A 72 3.30 -7.77 1.59
C LEU A 72 2.45 -8.89 2.23
N SER A 73 2.97 -10.12 2.24
CA SER A 73 2.28 -11.31 2.76
C SER A 73 2.35 -11.47 4.28
N ARG A 74 3.24 -10.76 4.98
CA ARG A 74 3.32 -10.79 6.46
C ARG A 74 1.95 -10.48 7.07
N LYS A 75 1.53 -11.25 8.08
CA LYS A 75 0.21 -11.12 8.70
C LYS A 75 0.11 -9.90 9.64
N PRO A 76 -1.01 -9.16 9.62
CA PRO A 76 -2.10 -9.24 8.66
C PRO A 76 -1.62 -8.80 7.26
N ALA A 77 -1.99 -9.55 6.21
CA ALA A 77 -1.48 -9.28 4.86
C ALA A 77 -1.97 -7.91 4.36
N VAL A 78 -1.17 -7.25 3.52
CA VAL A 78 -1.53 -5.95 2.92
C VAL A 78 -2.76 -6.09 2.01
N HIS A 79 -2.92 -7.24 1.37
CA HIS A 79 -4.03 -7.54 0.47
C HIS A 79 -4.44 -9.01 0.61
N ARG A 80 -5.64 -9.37 0.13
CA ARG A 80 -6.07 -10.77 0.03
C ARG A 80 -5.31 -11.58 -1.04
N TYR A 81 -4.62 -10.88 -1.95
CA TYR A 81 -3.75 -11.42 -3.00
C TYR A 81 -2.39 -10.71 -3.01
N PRO A 82 -1.55 -10.91 -1.99
CA PRO A 82 -0.32 -10.13 -1.82
C PRO A 82 0.70 -10.33 -2.96
N GLY A 83 0.81 -11.53 -3.52
CA GLY A 83 1.71 -11.79 -4.65
C GLY A 83 1.33 -11.05 -5.94
N SER A 84 0.04 -11.03 -6.29
CA SER A 84 -0.46 -10.25 -7.45
C SER A 84 -0.19 -8.76 -7.27
N MET A 85 -0.45 -8.24 -6.06
CA MET A 85 -0.20 -6.83 -5.74
C MET A 85 1.29 -6.46 -5.75
N ALA A 86 2.17 -7.35 -5.25
CA ALA A 86 3.62 -7.14 -5.28
C ALA A 86 4.16 -6.98 -6.71
N MET A 87 3.58 -7.72 -7.66
CA MET A 87 3.96 -7.65 -9.07
C MET A 87 3.23 -6.53 -9.85
N GLY A 88 2.27 -5.83 -9.23
CA GLY A 88 1.43 -4.84 -9.89
C GLY A 88 0.50 -5.43 -10.97
N VAL A 89 0.18 -6.72 -10.87
CA VAL A 89 -0.67 -7.42 -11.85
C VAL A 89 -2.00 -7.78 -11.18
N PRO A 90 -3.15 -7.51 -11.81
CA PRO A 90 -4.44 -7.95 -11.27
C PRO A 90 -4.46 -9.47 -11.07
N PRO A 91 -5.12 -9.98 -10.00
CA PRO A 91 -5.33 -11.42 -9.87
C PRO A 91 -6.08 -11.95 -11.10
N ALA A 92 -5.67 -13.14 -11.58
CA ALA A 92 -6.41 -13.83 -12.62
C ALA A 92 -7.87 -14.05 -12.16
N PRO A 93 -8.86 -13.96 -13.08
CA PRO A 93 -10.27 -14.12 -12.75
C PRO A 93 -10.60 -15.51 -12.16
#